data_AF-A0A3P6EJ59-F1
#
_entry.id   AF-A0A3P6EJ59-F1
#
_cell.length_a   1.000
_cell.length_b   1.000
_cell.length_c   1.000
_cell.angle_alpha   90.00
_cell.angle_beta   90.00
_cell.angle_gamma   90.00
#
_symmetry.space_group_name_H-M   'P 1'
#
loop_
_entity.id
_entity.type
_entity.pdbx_description
1 polymer ?
#
loop_
_entity_poly.entity_id
_entity_poly.type
_entity_poly.pdbx_seq_one_letter_code
_entity_poly.pdbx_strand_id
1 'polypeptide(L)'
;MIEREPSDDTPLDSQVFTPNLTKEDVESRVQNTFEIGANVEISSQDDNTCHKWYPGNVLATYLVDGVEMVKVEYSAPSLDEKKRKKSVETRVSIDRIRPQPPPERPGAKKSYELMDDVEVFDNGA
;
A
#
# COMPACT_ATOMS: atom_id res chain seq x y z
N MET A 1 -8.85 34.54 -57.85
CA MET A 1 -8.02 35.07 -56.75
C MET A 1 -8.95 35.96 -55.92
N ILE A 2 -9.43 35.56 -54.75
CA ILE A 2 -8.67 35.05 -53.60
C ILE A 2 -9.55 34.07 -52.81
N GLU A 3 -8.96 32.95 -52.42
CA GLU A 3 -9.53 32.00 -51.47
C GLU A 3 -9.46 32.62 -50.07
N ARG A 4 -10.54 32.55 -49.30
CA ARG A 4 -10.53 32.90 -47.88
C ARG A 4 -10.99 31.67 -47.10
N GLU A 5 -9.99 31.06 -46.49
CA GLU A 5 -9.95 30.02 -45.47
C GLU A 5 -11.23 29.93 -44.61
N PRO A 6 -11.88 28.76 -44.49
CA PRO A 6 -12.92 28.55 -43.50
C PRO A 6 -12.30 28.40 -42.10
N SER A 7 -12.80 29.19 -41.15
CA SER A 7 -12.40 29.21 -39.75
C SER A 7 -12.45 27.81 -39.11
N ASP A 8 -11.29 27.35 -38.67
CA ASP A 8 -11.06 26.14 -37.89
C ASP A 8 -11.52 26.41 -36.44
N ASP A 9 -12.83 26.31 -36.21
CA ASP A 9 -13.40 26.20 -34.86
C ASP A 9 -13.09 24.79 -34.37
N THR A 10 -11.94 24.64 -33.71
CA THR A 10 -11.52 23.39 -33.09
C THR A 10 -12.27 23.29 -31.75
N PRO A 11 -13.27 22.40 -31.59
CA PRO A 11 -13.66 22.02 -30.24
C PRO A 11 -12.49 21.24 -29.64
N LEU A 12 -11.95 21.75 -28.53
CA LEU A 12 -11.00 21.04 -27.68
C LEU A 12 -11.51 19.62 -27.46
N ASP A 13 -10.76 18.66 -28.01
CA ASP A 13 -10.92 17.24 -27.77
C ASP A 13 -10.63 16.94 -26.29
N SER A 14 -11.57 17.29 -25.42
CA SER A 14 -11.69 16.60 -24.14
C SER A 14 -12.33 15.26 -24.45
N GLN A 15 -11.51 14.29 -24.88
CA GLN A 15 -11.86 12.89 -24.68
C GLN A 15 -11.97 12.67 -23.18
N VAL A 16 -13.16 12.91 -22.68
CA VAL A 16 -13.61 12.30 -21.45
C VAL A 16 -13.59 10.81 -21.78
N PHE A 17 -12.52 10.13 -21.38
CA PHE A 17 -12.55 8.69 -21.19
C PHE A 17 -13.59 8.43 -20.12
N THR A 18 -14.86 8.34 -20.53
CA THR A 18 -15.88 7.69 -19.72
C THR A 18 -15.61 6.20 -19.86
N PRO A 19 -15.03 5.50 -18.87
CA PRO A 19 -15.13 4.06 -18.89
C PRO A 19 -16.61 3.73 -18.78
N ASN A 20 -17.13 3.01 -19.77
CA ASN A 20 -18.46 2.41 -19.72
C ASN A 20 -18.48 1.48 -18.51
N LEU A 21 -19.03 1.94 -17.40
CA LEU A 21 -19.15 1.16 -16.18
C LEU A 21 -20.34 0.21 -16.34
N THR A 22 -20.06 -1.02 -16.76
CA THR A 22 -21.06 -2.09 -16.75
C THR A 22 -21.33 -2.48 -15.29
N LYS A 23 -22.57 -2.91 -15.01
CA LYS A 23 -23.03 -3.19 -13.64
C LYS A 23 -22.26 -4.33 -12.95
N GLU A 24 -21.50 -5.12 -13.71
CA GLU A 24 -20.62 -6.17 -13.19
C GLU A 24 -19.27 -5.63 -12.65
N ASP A 25 -18.85 -4.42 -13.05
CA ASP A 25 -17.64 -3.76 -12.52
C ASP A 25 -17.85 -3.12 -11.14
N VAL A 26 -19.11 -2.96 -10.72
CA VAL A 26 -19.46 -2.29 -9.46
C VAL A 26 -19.26 -3.22 -8.26
N GLU A 27 -19.34 -4.54 -8.45
CA GLU A 27 -19.08 -5.53 -7.39
C GLU A 27 -17.60 -5.95 -7.31
N SER A 28 -16.80 -5.64 -8.34
CA SER A 28 -15.37 -5.98 -8.41
C SER A 28 -14.43 -4.88 -7.90
N ARG A 29 -14.96 -3.69 -7.55
CA ARG A 29 -14.14 -2.63 -6.95
C ARG A 29 -14.08 -2.79 -5.43
N VAL A 30 -13.59 -3.94 -4.97
CA VAL A 30 -12.70 -3.88 -3.80
C VAL A 30 -11.61 -2.91 -4.25
N GLN A 31 -11.51 -1.74 -3.63
CA GLN A 31 -10.45 -0.80 -3.94
C GLN A 31 -9.19 -1.41 -3.34
N ASN A 32 -8.67 -2.44 -4.01
CA ASN A 32 -7.67 -3.34 -3.48
C ASN A 32 -6.41 -2.52 -3.23
N THR A 33 -6.27 -2.04 -2.00
CA THR A 33 -5.21 -1.10 -1.60
C THR A 33 -3.84 -1.75 -1.67
N PHE A 34 -3.79 -3.09 -1.68
CA PHE A 34 -2.56 -3.86 -1.75
C PHE A 34 -2.72 -5.08 -2.66
N GLU A 35 -1.73 -5.29 -3.54
CA GLU A 35 -1.64 -6.47 -4.39
C GLU A 35 -1.12 -7.69 -3.60
N ILE A 36 -1.51 -8.89 -4.02
CA ILE A 36 -0.97 -10.13 -3.44
C ILE A 36 0.54 -10.19 -3.72
N GLY A 37 1.33 -10.45 -2.68
CA GLY A 37 2.80 -10.43 -2.72
C GLY A 37 3.41 -9.08 -2.37
N ALA A 38 2.62 -7.99 -2.31
CA ALA A 38 3.13 -6.66 -1.97
C ALA A 38 3.83 -6.66 -0.59
N ASN A 39 4.94 -5.92 -0.51
CA ASN A 39 5.68 -5.71 0.74
C ASN A 39 5.01 -4.57 1.50
N VAL A 40 4.67 -4.84 2.75
CA VAL A 40 3.83 -3.96 3.56
C VAL A 40 4.36 -3.93 4.99
N GLU A 41 3.99 -2.89 5.71
CA GLU A 41 4.22 -2.79 7.13
C GLU A 41 2.88 -2.94 7.86
N ILE A 42 2.88 -3.74 8.93
CA ILE A 42 1.70 -4.20 9.64
C ILE A 42 1.79 -3.70 11.08
N SER A 43 0.73 -3.06 11.55
CA SER A 43 0.55 -2.71 12.95
C SER A 43 -0.11 -3.86 13.70
N SER A 44 0.35 -4.11 14.94
CA SER A 44 -0.19 -5.15 15.82
C SER A 44 -1.67 -4.91 16.15
N GLN A 45 -2.49 -5.98 16.17
CA GLN A 45 -3.94 -5.88 16.39
C GLN A 45 -4.28 -5.32 17.79
N ASP A 46 -3.47 -5.64 18.79
CA ASP A 46 -3.77 -5.35 20.20
C ASP A 46 -3.28 -3.96 20.64
N ASP A 47 -2.53 -3.26 19.78
CA ASP A 47 -1.76 -2.11 20.19
C ASP A 47 -2.26 -0.79 19.56
N ASN A 48 -3.47 -0.37 19.92
CA ASN A 48 -4.00 0.95 19.50
C ASN A 48 -3.23 2.16 20.06
N THR A 49 -2.24 1.92 20.92
CA THR A 49 -1.35 2.95 21.51
C THR A 49 0.09 2.83 21.00
N CYS A 50 0.44 1.77 20.27
CA CYS A 50 1.82 1.49 19.89
C CYS A 50 2.00 1.78 18.39
N HIS A 51 2.85 2.76 18.08
CA HIS A 51 3.21 3.14 16.72
C HIS A 51 4.26 2.18 16.12
N LYS A 52 4.16 0.88 16.41
CA LYS A 52 5.07 -0.15 15.91
C LYS A 52 4.57 -0.71 14.59
N TRP A 53 5.49 -0.84 13.66
CA TRP A 53 5.27 -1.34 12.31
C TRP A 53 6.21 -2.51 12.05
N TYR A 54 5.66 -3.64 11.64
CA TYR A 54 6.42 -4.85 11.36
C TYR A 54 6.39 -5.17 9.86
N PRO A 55 7.52 -5.52 9.26
CA PRO A 55 7.56 -5.88 7.84
C PRO A 55 6.77 -7.17 7.57
N GLY A 56 6.13 -7.25 6.41
CA GLY A 56 5.39 -8.43 5.99
C GLY A 56 4.97 -8.39 4.53
N ASN A 57 4.20 -9.40 4.15
CA ASN A 57 3.74 -9.60 2.78
C ASN A 57 2.24 -9.88 2.73
N VAL A 58 1.56 -9.35 1.71
CA VAL A 58 0.14 -9.64 1.48
C VAL A 58 -0.02 -11.04 0.88
N LEU A 59 -0.84 -11.87 1.50
CA LEU A 59 -1.17 -13.21 1.04
C LEU A 59 -2.52 -13.27 0.34
N ALA A 60 -3.51 -12.51 0.82
CA ALA A 60 -4.84 -12.44 0.25
C ALA A 60 -5.59 -11.19 0.73
N THR A 61 -6.56 -10.75 -0.05
CA THR A 61 -7.56 -9.74 0.34
C THR A 61 -8.96 -10.35 0.23
N TYR A 62 -9.87 -9.98 1.12
CA TYR A 62 -11.25 -10.49 1.15
C TYR A 62 -12.15 -9.54 1.94
N LEU A 63 -13.47 -9.67 1.75
CA LEU A 63 -14.48 -8.94 2.51
C LEU A 63 -15.01 -9.81 3.66
N VAL A 64 -15.16 -9.22 4.85
CA VAL A 64 -15.86 -9.81 6.00
C VAL A 64 -16.93 -8.84 6.44
N ASP A 65 -18.21 -9.22 6.32
CA ASP A 65 -19.35 -8.36 6.67
C ASP A 65 -19.30 -6.96 6.02
N GLY A 66 -18.81 -6.90 4.77
CA GLY A 66 -18.64 -5.65 4.03
C GLY A 66 -17.38 -4.84 4.39
N VAL A 67 -16.53 -5.35 5.29
CA VAL A 67 -15.26 -4.74 5.68
C VAL A 67 -14.10 -5.39 4.93
N GLU A 68 -13.24 -4.59 4.30
CA GLU A 68 -12.02 -5.06 3.64
C GLU A 68 -10.99 -5.54 4.66
N MET A 69 -10.52 -6.77 4.46
CA MET A 69 -9.57 -7.46 5.32
C MET A 69 -8.43 -8.02 4.48
N VAL A 70 -7.23 -8.00 5.06
CA VAL A 70 -5.99 -8.47 4.44
C VAL A 70 -5.43 -9.61 5.27
N LYS A 71 -5.14 -10.75 4.62
CA LYS A 71 -4.30 -11.79 5.19
C LYS A 71 -2.85 -11.46 4.87
N VAL A 72 -2.01 -11.41 5.89
CA VAL A 72 -0.59 -11.05 5.76
C VAL A 72 0.30 -12.06 6.47
N GLU A 73 1.54 -12.13 6.02
CA GLU A 73 2.62 -12.90 6.65
C GLU A 73 3.61 -11.94 7.33
N TYR A 74 3.84 -12.08 8.64
CA TYR A 74 4.87 -11.31 9.34
C TYR A 74 6.27 -11.84 9.02
N SER A 75 7.17 -10.91 8.68
CA SER A 75 8.62 -11.16 8.65
C SER A 75 9.22 -10.89 10.03
N ALA A 76 9.11 -11.86 10.94
CA ALA A 76 9.75 -11.77 12.25
C ALA A 76 11.26 -12.08 12.14
N PRO A 77 12.16 -11.24 12.67
CA PRO A 77 13.56 -11.59 12.79
C PRO A 77 13.71 -12.73 13.81
N SER A 78 13.82 -13.97 13.33
CA SER A 78 14.11 -15.10 14.20
C SER A 78 15.55 -15.04 14.67
N LEU A 79 15.77 -15.09 15.99
CA LEU A 79 17.11 -15.15 16.60
C LEU A 79 17.84 -16.47 16.32
N ASP A 80 17.10 -17.51 15.89
CA ASP A 80 17.64 -18.83 15.59
C ASP A 80 17.69 -19.03 14.07
N GLU A 81 18.89 -18.97 13.51
CA GLU A 81 19.16 -19.21 12.08
C GLU A 81 18.61 -20.57 11.58
N LYS A 82 18.38 -21.53 12.49
CA LYS A 82 17.80 -22.86 12.20
C LYS A 82 16.27 -22.90 12.31
N LYS A 83 15.62 -21.87 12.87
CA LYS A 83 14.16 -21.67 12.91
C LYS A 83 13.71 -20.48 12.06
N ARG A 84 14.50 -20.16 11.03
CA ARG A 84 14.43 -19.01 10.11
C ARG A 84 13.07 -18.67 9.50
N LYS A 85 12.00 -19.44 9.72
CA LYS A 85 10.71 -19.26 9.04
C LYS A 85 9.53 -19.73 9.90
N LYS A 86 9.40 -19.24 11.14
CA LYS A 86 8.05 -19.22 11.72
C LYS A 86 7.38 -17.95 11.20
N SER A 87 6.98 -17.98 9.94
CA SER A 87 6.10 -16.97 9.43
C SER A 87 4.78 -17.05 10.19
N VAL A 88 4.32 -15.91 10.67
CA VAL A 88 3.06 -15.80 11.39
C VAL A 88 2.07 -15.20 10.42
N GLU A 89 1.12 -16.01 9.96
CA GLU A 89 -0.01 -15.52 9.17
C GLU A 89 -1.02 -14.86 10.11
N THR A 90 -1.47 -13.65 9.78
CA THR A 90 -2.55 -12.96 10.50
C THR A 90 -3.55 -12.33 9.57
N ARG A 91 -4.69 -11.90 10.13
CA ARG A 91 -5.75 -11.18 9.44
C ARG A 91 -5.87 -9.80 10.07
N VAL A 92 -5.71 -8.75 9.27
CA VAL A 92 -5.81 -7.36 9.70
C VAL A 92 -6.76 -6.59 8.81
N SER A 93 -7.36 -5.54 9.35
CA SER A 93 -8.12 -4.56 8.58
C SER A 93 -7.19 -3.61 7.83
N ILE A 94 -7.70 -2.98 6.76
CA ILE A 94 -6.91 -2.11 5.86
C ILE A 94 -6.28 -0.88 6.55
N ASP A 95 -6.79 -0.45 7.70
CA ASP A 95 -6.27 0.67 8.51
C ASP A 95 -5.00 0.31 9.29
N ARG A 96 -4.68 -0.98 9.42
CA ARG A 96 -3.51 -1.49 10.17
C ARG A 96 -2.36 -1.91 9.27
N ILE A 97 -2.43 -1.57 7.99
CA ILE A 97 -1.45 -1.92 6.99
C ILE A 97 -1.09 -0.67 6.20
N ARG A 98 0.21 -0.48 5.95
CA ARG A 98 0.72 0.59 5.09
C ARG A 98 1.73 0.06 4.08
N PRO A 99 1.92 0.72 2.93
CA PRO A 99 3.00 0.35 2.01
C PRO A 99 4.35 0.45 2.72
N GLN A 100 5.31 -0.39 2.30
CA GLN A 100 6.68 -0.23 2.76
C GLN A 100 7.19 1.17 2.39
N PRO A 101 7.84 1.90 3.32
CA PRO A 101 8.39 3.21 3.04
C PRO A 101 9.38 3.14 1.87
N PRO A 102 9.46 4.19 1.04
CA PRO A 102 10.35 4.21 -0.10
C PRO A 102 11.79 3.88 0.31
N PRO A 103 12.51 3.06 -0.48
CA PRO A 103 13.91 2.79 -0.20
C PRO A 103 14.71 4.09 -0.17
N GLU A 104 15.71 4.13 0.69
CA GLU A 104 16.60 5.28 0.77
C GLU A 104 17.26 5.54 -0.59
N ARG A 105 17.31 6.81 -0.99
CA ARG A 105 17.96 7.17 -2.25
C ARG A 105 19.46 6.86 -2.15
N PRO A 106 20.07 6.22 -3.16
CA PRO A 106 21.50 6.00 -3.17
C PRO A 106 22.27 7.31 -3.01
N GLY A 107 23.19 7.36 -2.04
CA GLY A 107 23.99 8.55 -1.76
C GLY A 107 23.30 9.63 -0.90
N ALA A 108 22.07 9.40 -0.44
CA ALA A 108 21.45 10.25 0.56
C ALA A 108 22.21 10.11 1.89
N LYS A 109 22.66 11.24 2.45
CA LYS A 109 23.14 11.28 3.83
C LYS A 109 21.94 11.61 4.71
N LYS A 110 21.61 10.71 5.62
CA LYS A 110 20.64 11.00 6.68
C LYS A 110 21.33 11.80 7.76
N SER A 111 20.86 13.02 8.00
CA SER A 111 21.16 13.79 9.19
C SER A 111 19.88 13.92 9.99
N TYR A 112 19.96 13.66 11.28
CA TYR A 112 18.84 13.82 12.21
C TYR A 112 19.17 14.97 13.15
N GLU A 113 18.19 15.80 13.45
CA GLU A 113 18.27 16.88 14.41
C GLU A 113 17.63 16.47 15.74
N LEU A 114 17.99 17.20 16.81
CA LEU A 114 17.36 16.99 18.10
C LEU A 114 15.87 17.31 17.97
N MET A 115 15.01 16.41 18.46
CA MET A 115 13.54 16.46 18.37
C MET A 115 12.94 15.98 17.04
N ASP A 116 13.74 15.48 16.10
CA ASP A 116 13.17 14.77 14.94
C ASP A 116 12.36 13.55 15.40
N ASP A 117 11.13 13.45 14.91
CA ASP A 117 10.30 12.26 15.09
C ASP A 117 10.79 11.18 14.13
N VAL A 118 11.33 10.10 14.70
CA VAL A 118 11.97 9.02 13.96
C VAL A 118 11.44 7.67 14.39
N GLU A 119 11.19 6.80 13.42
CA GLU A 119 10.93 5.39 13.66
C GLU A 119 12.26 4.65 13.80
N VAL A 120 12.40 3.84 14.85
CA VAL A 120 13.61 3.04 15.11
C VAL A 120 13.31 1.57 14.84
N PHE A 121 14.19 0.92 14.09
CA PHE A 121 14.14 -0.53 13.95
C PHE A 121 14.74 -1.19 15.18
N ASP A 122 13.91 -1.91 15.94
CA ASP A 122 14.30 -2.71 17.09
C ASP A 122 13.91 -4.17 16.87
N ASN A 123 14.82 -5.09 17.22
CA ASN A 123 14.62 -6.52 17.00
C ASN A 123 13.71 -7.19 18.03
N GLY A 124 13.15 -6.43 18.98
CA GLY A 124 12.35 -6.97 20.08
C GLY A 124 13.22 -7.81 21.01
N ALA A 125 13.84 -7.14 22.00
CA ALA A 125 14.59 -7.78 23.08
C ALA A 125 13.67 -8.50 24.08
#